data_AF-A0A412P682-F1
#
_entry.id   AF-A0A412P682-F1
#
_cell.length_a   1.000
_cell.length_b   1.000
_cell.length_c   1.000
_cell.angle_alpha   90.00
_cell.angle_beta   90.00
_cell.angle_gamma   90.00
#
_symmetry.space_group_name_H-M   'P 1'
#
loop_
_entity.id
_entity.type
_entity.pdbx_description
1 polymer ?
#
loop_
_entity_poly.entity_id
_entity_poly.type
_entity_poly.pdbx_seq_one_letter_code
_entity_poly.pdbx_strand_id
1 'polypeptide(L)'
;MSTVLFLSSLFDSDYQDISIVKTENIVPEIAIYSPGLSAEVDKYYNYEPKVACTAEGNRVYSGKVSGEKIETEKLKLSFLLGAYLCYGKACDNEIGKYRFFMTNAQNKSKLIADLLLKLGCRHIEYLVRSDYIPNGYYVTFTPSAKMQTVINEAERLREYISKIDTRDVEFTADGKKFILKEFPKLDDEELNKRMWKMLGK
;
A
#
# COMPACT_ATOMS: atom_id res chain seq x y z
N MET A 1 25.78 -7.79 8.14
CA MET A 1 25.57 -7.46 6.71
C MET A 1 24.41 -8.30 6.21
N SER A 2 23.21 -7.74 5.96
CA SER A 2 22.13 -8.48 5.27
C SER A 2 20.88 -7.64 4.95
N THR A 3 20.78 -6.36 5.32
CA THR A 3 19.43 -5.77 5.39
C THR A 3 19.23 -4.48 4.60
N VAL A 4 20.30 -3.94 3.98
CA VAL A 4 20.20 -3.00 2.84
C VAL A 4 19.68 -3.72 1.57
N LEU A 5 19.69 -5.06 1.56
CA LEU A 5 19.35 -5.87 0.41
C LEU A 5 17.86 -5.86 0.03
N PHE A 6 16.90 -5.44 0.86
CA PHE A 6 15.49 -5.66 0.51
C PHE A 6 14.87 -4.59 -0.39
N LEU A 7 15.35 -3.34 -0.31
CA LEU A 7 14.99 -2.33 -1.30
C LEU A 7 15.87 -2.49 -2.54
N SER A 8 17.20 -2.61 -2.38
CA SER A 8 18.08 -2.79 -3.55
C SER A 8 17.72 -4.04 -4.36
N SER A 9 17.33 -5.18 -3.77
CA SER A 9 16.99 -6.38 -4.55
C SER A 9 15.65 -6.28 -5.29
N LEU A 10 14.70 -5.51 -4.74
CA LEU A 10 13.48 -5.06 -5.46
C LEU A 10 13.82 -4.03 -6.56
N PHE A 11 15.03 -3.48 -6.58
CA PHE A 11 15.54 -2.57 -7.61
C PHE A 11 16.68 -3.18 -8.46
N ASP A 12 17.20 -4.37 -8.11
CA ASP A 12 18.19 -5.17 -8.86
C ASP A 12 17.49 -6.16 -9.80
N SER A 13 16.17 -6.29 -9.67
CA SER A 13 15.32 -6.92 -10.66
C SER A 13 15.05 -5.90 -11.77
N ASP A 14 15.36 -6.25 -13.02
CA ASP A 14 15.02 -5.42 -14.19
C ASP A 14 13.48 -5.37 -14.36
N TYR A 15 12.82 -4.54 -13.57
CA TYR A 15 11.43 -4.19 -13.79
C TYR A 15 11.39 -3.19 -14.94
N GLN A 16 11.28 -3.70 -16.17
CA GLN A 16 11.30 -2.90 -17.40
C GLN A 16 10.31 -1.73 -17.41
N ASP A 17 9.23 -1.82 -16.62
CA ASP A 17 8.21 -0.81 -16.52
C ASP A 17 8.32 0.08 -15.28
N ILE A 18 9.16 -0.24 -14.27
CA ILE A 18 9.36 0.62 -13.09
C ILE A 18 10.45 1.66 -13.40
N SER A 19 10.10 2.93 -13.26
CA SER A 19 10.97 4.08 -13.40
C SER A 19 10.93 4.90 -12.12
N ILE A 20 12.07 5.51 -11.77
CA ILE A 20 12.17 6.39 -10.61
C ILE A 20 12.42 7.80 -11.12
N VAL A 21 11.48 8.70 -10.88
CA VAL A 21 11.60 10.11 -11.24
C VAL A 21 11.93 10.90 -9.98
N LYS A 22 13.03 11.64 -10.02
CA LYS A 22 13.33 12.69 -9.03
C LYS A 22 12.73 13.99 -9.56
N THR A 23 11.77 14.58 -8.86
CA THR A 23 11.23 15.89 -9.24
C THR A 23 12.08 17.01 -8.60
N GLU A 24 12.52 17.98 -9.40
CA GLU A 24 13.27 19.15 -8.93
C GLU A 24 12.33 20.25 -8.39
N ASN A 25 11.49 19.89 -7.43
CA ASN A 25 10.73 20.90 -6.67
C ASN A 25 11.56 21.36 -5.45
N ILE A 26 11.09 22.41 -4.75
CA ILE A 26 11.64 22.91 -3.45
C ILE A 26 11.90 21.76 -2.45
N VAL A 27 11.16 20.66 -2.63
CA VAL A 27 11.23 19.43 -1.87
C VAL A 27 11.40 18.30 -2.91
N PRO A 28 12.59 17.70 -3.10
CA PRO A 28 12.75 16.58 -4.02
C PRO A 28 11.89 15.40 -3.59
N GLU A 29 11.00 14.95 -4.46
CA GLU A 29 10.17 13.75 -4.30
C GLU A 29 10.73 12.63 -5.19
N ILE A 30 10.85 11.43 -4.63
CA ILE A 30 11.14 10.22 -5.40
C ILE A 30 9.79 9.61 -5.75
N ALA A 31 9.38 9.74 -7.00
CA ALA A 31 8.18 9.11 -7.51
C ALA A 31 8.55 7.80 -8.24
N ILE A 32 8.00 6.69 -7.76
CA ILE A 32 8.10 5.40 -8.44
C ILE A 32 6.93 5.30 -9.41
N TYR A 33 7.24 5.21 -10.70
CA TYR A 33 6.28 5.11 -11.78
C TYR A 33 6.38 3.74 -12.43
N SER A 34 5.28 3.01 -12.45
CA SER A 34 5.13 1.85 -13.32
C SER A 34 3.87 1.97 -14.16
N PRO A 35 3.98 2.23 -15.47
CA PRO A 35 2.81 2.26 -16.36
C PRO A 35 2.05 0.94 -16.37
N GLY A 36 2.76 -0.19 -16.28
CA GLY A 36 2.16 -1.53 -16.23
C GLY A 36 1.35 -1.74 -14.95
N LEU A 37 1.93 -1.44 -13.79
CA LEU A 37 1.27 -1.54 -12.49
C LEU A 37 0.12 -0.56 -12.37
N SER A 38 0.29 0.69 -12.81
CA SER A 38 -0.78 1.69 -12.84
C SER A 38 -1.94 1.20 -13.70
N ALA A 39 -1.68 0.71 -14.91
CA ALA A 39 -2.73 0.15 -15.77
C ALA A 39 -3.43 -1.05 -15.14
N GLU A 40 -2.70 -1.90 -14.42
CA GLU A 40 -3.30 -3.03 -13.69
C GLU A 40 -4.17 -2.57 -12.53
N VAL A 41 -3.71 -1.61 -11.72
CA VAL A 41 -4.49 -1.03 -10.62
C VAL A 41 -5.73 -0.31 -11.16
N ASP A 42 -5.59 0.45 -12.22
CA ASP A 42 -6.67 1.23 -12.84
C ASP A 42 -7.80 0.33 -13.36
N LYS A 43 -7.53 -0.95 -13.68
CA LYS A 43 -8.60 -1.91 -13.96
C LYS A 43 -9.57 -2.04 -12.81
N TYR A 44 -9.15 -1.87 -11.56
CA TYR A 44 -9.97 -2.06 -10.37
C TYR A 44 -10.49 -0.75 -9.76
N TYR A 45 -10.20 0.41 -10.36
CA TYR A 45 -10.61 1.71 -9.85
C TYR A 45 -11.33 2.53 -10.91
N ASN A 46 -12.48 3.08 -10.52
CA ASN A 46 -13.16 4.10 -11.29
C ASN A 46 -12.79 5.46 -10.70
N TYR A 47 -11.96 6.21 -11.42
CA TYR A 47 -11.54 7.55 -11.01
C TYR A 47 -12.53 8.59 -11.53
N GLU A 48 -13.07 9.37 -10.61
CA GLU A 48 -13.89 10.53 -10.91
C GLU A 48 -13.09 11.77 -10.45
N PRO A 49 -12.78 12.72 -11.35
CA PRO A 49 -12.19 13.98 -10.95
C PRO A 49 -13.17 14.72 -10.04
N LYS A 50 -12.72 15.18 -8.86
CA LYS A 50 -13.54 16.09 -8.05
C LYS A 50 -13.29 17.53 -8.49
N VAL A 51 -14.31 18.36 -8.32
CA VAL A 51 -14.23 19.82 -8.50
C VAL A 51 -13.32 20.46 -7.44
N ALA A 52 -12.93 19.72 -6.40
CA ALA A 52 -12.06 20.20 -5.34
C ALA A 52 -10.59 20.24 -5.79
N CYS A 53 -9.94 21.36 -5.49
CA CYS A 53 -8.48 21.48 -5.54
C CYS A 53 -7.92 21.53 -4.11
N THR A 54 -6.70 21.04 -3.94
CA THR A 54 -5.87 21.31 -2.76
C THR A 54 -5.60 22.80 -2.62
N ALA A 55 -5.11 23.25 -1.46
CA ALA A 55 -4.73 24.65 -1.25
C ALA A 55 -3.63 25.10 -2.23
N GLU A 56 -2.79 24.18 -2.70
CA GLU A 56 -1.78 24.43 -3.73
C GLU A 56 -2.32 24.37 -5.19
N GLY A 57 -3.63 24.23 -5.38
CA GLY A 57 -4.27 24.24 -6.71
C GLY A 57 -4.29 22.89 -7.44
N ASN A 58 -3.74 21.81 -6.86
CA ASN A 58 -3.77 20.48 -7.46
C ASN A 58 -5.19 19.90 -7.43
N ARG A 59 -5.65 19.35 -8.55
CA ARG A 59 -6.95 18.65 -8.63
C ARG A 59 -6.96 17.42 -7.73
N VAL A 60 -8.01 17.28 -6.92
CA VAL A 60 -8.22 16.09 -6.12
C VAL A 60 -8.96 15.04 -6.96
N TYR A 61 -8.31 13.90 -7.17
CA TYR A 61 -8.94 12.74 -7.79
C TYR A 61 -9.57 11.87 -6.70
N SER A 62 -10.79 11.39 -6.94
CA SER A 62 -11.40 10.37 -6.08
C SER A 62 -11.63 9.08 -6.85
N GLY A 63 -11.09 7.98 -6.34
CA GLY A 63 -11.31 6.64 -6.90
C GLY A 63 -12.32 5.85 -6.08
N LYS A 64 -13.26 5.18 -6.75
CA LYS A 64 -14.06 4.10 -6.16
C LYS A 64 -13.47 2.77 -6.61
N VAL A 65 -13.34 1.81 -5.70
CA VAL A 65 -12.94 0.45 -6.06
C VAL A 65 -14.12 -0.26 -6.75
N SER A 66 -13.84 -0.88 -7.89
CA SER A 66 -14.75 -1.74 -8.65
C SER A 66 -14.82 -3.11 -8.00
N GLY A 67 -15.65 -3.25 -6.97
CA GLY A 67 -15.85 -4.52 -6.26
C GLY A 67 -16.36 -5.65 -7.16
N GLU A 68 -17.08 -5.31 -8.23
CA GLU A 68 -17.58 -6.22 -9.25
C GLU A 68 -16.45 -6.93 -10.01
N LYS A 69 -15.27 -6.32 -10.13
CA LYS A 69 -14.11 -6.93 -10.81
C LYS A 69 -13.32 -7.88 -9.90
N ILE A 70 -13.67 -7.97 -8.62
CA ILE A 70 -13.05 -8.84 -7.62
C ILE A 70 -13.90 -10.11 -7.47
N GLU A 71 -13.97 -10.89 -8.56
CA GLU A 71 -14.92 -12.00 -8.70
C GLU A 71 -14.43 -13.28 -8.05
N THR A 72 -13.18 -13.65 -8.32
CA THR A 72 -12.62 -14.94 -7.88
C THR A 72 -12.27 -14.92 -6.40
N GLU A 73 -12.34 -16.07 -5.73
CA GLU A 73 -11.94 -16.18 -4.33
C GLU A 73 -10.48 -15.73 -4.11
N LYS A 74 -9.58 -16.06 -5.05
CA LYS A 74 -8.18 -15.62 -5.00
C LYS A 74 -8.07 -14.10 -4.98
N LEU A 75 -8.79 -13.39 -5.88
CA LEU A 75 -8.78 -11.93 -5.91
C LEU A 75 -9.35 -11.32 -4.63
N LYS A 76 -10.41 -11.90 -4.06
CA LYS A 76 -11.00 -11.46 -2.79
C LYS A 76 -10.01 -11.57 -1.63
N LEU A 77 -9.33 -12.71 -1.53
CA LEU A 77 -8.32 -12.95 -0.49
C LEU A 77 -7.10 -12.04 -0.67
N SER A 78 -6.62 -11.85 -1.90
CA SER A 78 -5.51 -10.92 -2.20
C SER A 78 -5.87 -9.47 -1.85
N PHE A 79 -7.09 -9.04 -2.19
CA PHE A 79 -7.58 -7.70 -1.83
C PHE A 79 -7.65 -7.53 -0.31
N LEU A 80 -8.20 -8.52 0.41
CA LEU A 80 -8.30 -8.48 1.86
C LEU A 80 -6.94 -8.56 2.55
N LEU A 81 -5.96 -9.27 1.98
CA LEU A 81 -4.57 -9.28 2.46
C LEU A 81 -3.97 -7.88 2.42
N GLY A 82 -4.02 -7.23 1.25
CA GLY A 82 -3.52 -5.86 1.10
C GLY A 82 -4.25 -4.86 1.99
N ALA A 83 -5.59 -4.97 2.08
CA ALA A 83 -6.38 -4.13 2.97
C ALA A 83 -6.02 -4.35 4.44
N TYR A 84 -5.79 -5.60 4.86
CA TYR A 84 -5.50 -5.91 6.25
C TYR A 84 -4.08 -5.48 6.62
N LEU A 85 -3.10 -5.64 5.72
CA LEU A 85 -1.75 -5.10 5.88
C LEU A 85 -1.76 -3.59 6.18
N CYS A 86 -2.55 -2.82 5.44
CA CYS A 86 -2.59 -1.36 5.58
C CYS A 86 -3.49 -0.87 6.72
N TYR A 87 -4.63 -1.52 6.95
CA TYR A 87 -5.73 -0.98 7.78
C TYR A 87 -6.26 -1.93 8.85
N GLY A 88 -5.78 -3.17 8.85
CA GLY A 88 -6.24 -4.25 9.72
C GLY A 88 -5.52 -4.27 11.06
N LYS A 89 -6.24 -4.62 12.12
CA LYS A 89 -5.67 -4.84 13.46
C LYS A 89 -6.49 -5.87 14.23
N ALA A 90 -5.84 -6.62 15.12
CA ALA A 90 -6.53 -7.35 16.18
C ALA A 90 -7.22 -6.39 17.18
N CYS A 91 -8.33 -6.85 17.76
CA CYS A 91 -9.09 -6.19 18.80
C CYS A 91 -9.04 -7.02 20.07
N ASP A 92 -9.03 -6.36 21.22
CA ASP A 92 -9.11 -7.00 22.54
C ASP A 92 -10.55 -7.37 22.91
N ASN A 93 -11.33 -7.87 21.94
CA ASN A 93 -12.73 -8.23 22.10
C ASN A 93 -12.89 -9.76 22.05
N GLU A 94 -13.79 -10.32 22.86
CA GLU A 94 -14.12 -11.76 22.80
C GLU A 94 -14.76 -12.14 21.45
N ILE A 95 -15.60 -11.25 20.92
CA ILE A 95 -16.29 -11.35 19.63
C ILE A 95 -15.88 -10.15 18.76
N GLY A 96 -15.68 -10.37 17.46
CA GLY A 96 -15.18 -9.30 16.59
C GLY A 96 -13.69 -9.05 16.81
N LYS A 97 -12.91 -10.14 16.85
CA LYS A 97 -11.49 -10.19 17.22
C LYS A 97 -10.57 -9.37 16.31
N TYR A 98 -11.06 -8.92 15.17
CA TYR A 98 -10.29 -8.13 14.22
C TYR A 98 -11.11 -6.98 13.68
N ARG A 99 -10.43 -5.92 13.27
CA ARG A 99 -11.05 -4.77 12.63
C ARG A 99 -10.25 -4.23 11.46
N PHE A 100 -10.95 -3.62 10.51
CA PHE A 100 -10.41 -2.63 9.59
C PHE A 100 -10.81 -1.24 10.06
N PHE A 101 -9.89 -0.27 10.02
CA PHE A 101 -10.19 1.13 10.27
C PHE A 101 -9.65 2.01 9.14
N MET A 102 -10.53 2.83 8.56
CA MET A 102 -10.18 3.73 7.47
C MET A 102 -10.93 5.07 7.58
N THR A 103 -10.28 6.16 7.19
CA THR A 103 -10.89 7.49 7.14
C THR A 103 -11.34 7.85 5.72
N ASN A 104 -12.52 8.46 5.56
CA ASN A 104 -13.07 8.90 4.27
C ASN A 104 -13.14 7.79 3.19
N ALA A 105 -13.28 6.52 3.58
CA ALA A 105 -13.14 5.36 2.69
C ALA A 105 -14.40 4.49 2.59
N GLN A 106 -15.59 5.09 2.62
CA GLN A 106 -16.88 4.39 2.65
C GLN A 106 -17.01 3.26 1.61
N ASN A 107 -16.62 3.52 0.37
CA ASN A 107 -16.75 2.53 -0.71
C ASN A 107 -15.85 1.31 -0.47
N LYS A 108 -14.60 1.51 -0.01
CA LYS A 108 -13.67 0.42 0.29
C LYS A 108 -14.10 -0.36 1.54
N SER A 109 -14.53 0.33 2.59
CA SER A 109 -14.95 -0.33 3.84
C SER A 109 -16.23 -1.16 3.67
N LYS A 110 -17.21 -0.69 2.88
CA LYS A 110 -18.39 -1.49 2.51
C LYS A 110 -18.00 -2.75 1.74
N LEU A 111 -17.14 -2.62 0.73
CA LEU A 111 -16.66 -3.77 -0.03
C LEU A 111 -15.97 -4.80 0.89
N ILE A 112 -15.14 -4.36 1.83
CA ILE A 112 -14.52 -5.25 2.81
C ILE A 112 -15.57 -6.02 3.60
N ALA A 113 -16.59 -5.35 4.14
CA ALA A 113 -17.67 -6.02 4.88
C ALA A 113 -18.40 -7.07 4.02
N ASP A 114 -18.71 -6.75 2.76
CA ASP A 114 -19.37 -7.66 1.83
C ASP A 114 -18.49 -8.89 1.50
N LEU A 115 -17.19 -8.69 1.30
CA LEU A 115 -16.24 -9.77 1.03
C LEU A 115 -16.06 -10.69 2.23
N LEU A 116 -15.98 -10.13 3.44
CA LEU A 116 -15.90 -10.91 4.68
C LEU A 116 -17.14 -11.79 4.85
N LEU A 117 -18.33 -11.26 4.57
CA LEU A 117 -19.58 -12.02 4.62
C LEU A 117 -19.55 -13.19 3.61
N LYS A 118 -19.15 -12.92 2.36
CA LYS A 118 -19.03 -13.95 1.31
C LYS A 118 -18.02 -15.04 1.64
N LEU A 119 -16.99 -14.74 2.43
CA LEU A 119 -15.97 -15.70 2.89
C LEU A 119 -16.36 -16.44 4.18
N GLY A 120 -17.60 -16.27 4.66
CA GLY A 120 -18.12 -16.95 5.85
C GLY A 120 -17.53 -16.44 7.16
N CYS A 121 -17.03 -15.19 7.20
CA CYS A 121 -16.68 -14.55 8.46
C CYS A 121 -17.96 -14.29 9.27
N ARG A 122 -17.83 -14.25 10.59
CA ARG A 122 -18.96 -14.09 11.53
C ARG A 122 -18.84 -12.81 12.32
N HIS A 123 -19.94 -12.39 12.96
CA HIS A 123 -19.97 -11.22 13.83
C HIS A 123 -19.44 -9.96 13.13
N ILE A 124 -19.86 -9.76 11.89
CA ILE A 124 -19.43 -8.63 11.07
C ILE A 124 -20.26 -7.41 11.49
N GLU A 125 -19.59 -6.38 11.99
CA GLU A 125 -20.19 -5.10 12.32
C GLU A 125 -19.60 -4.02 11.43
N TYR A 126 -20.46 -3.18 10.86
CA TYR A 126 -20.05 -2.03 10.05
C TYR A 126 -20.49 -0.75 10.75
N LEU A 127 -19.53 0.01 11.28
CA LEU A 127 -19.77 1.24 12.02
C LEU A 127 -19.20 2.44 11.26
N VAL A 128 -20.03 3.49 11.13
CA VAL A 128 -19.62 4.79 10.59
C VAL A 128 -19.63 5.80 11.73
N ARG A 129 -18.50 6.46 11.95
CA ARG A 129 -18.39 7.60 12.87
C ARG A 129 -18.26 8.88 12.05
N SER A 130 -19.35 9.64 12.00
CA SER A 130 -19.46 10.93 11.31
C SER A 130 -19.54 12.12 12.27
N ASP A 131 -19.24 11.89 13.55
CA ASP A 131 -19.17 12.88 14.62
C ASP A 131 -17.86 13.69 14.62
N TYR A 132 -16.92 13.38 13.72
CA TYR A 132 -15.66 14.10 13.54
C TYR A 132 -15.17 14.03 12.08
N ILE A 133 -14.31 14.98 11.70
CA ILE A 133 -13.64 15.02 10.39
C ILE A 133 -12.17 14.62 10.60
N PRO A 134 -11.63 13.68 9.80
CA PRO A 134 -12.30 12.93 8.73
C PRO A 134 -13.20 11.81 9.27
N ASN A 135 -14.29 11.51 8.55
CA ASN A 135 -15.22 10.44 8.93
C ASN A 135 -14.51 9.10 9.06
N GLY A 136 -14.74 8.38 10.16
CA GLY A 136 -14.17 7.07 10.43
C GLY A 136 -15.10 5.93 9.99
N TYR A 137 -14.53 4.93 9.34
CA TYR A 137 -15.21 3.70 8.91
C TYR A 137 -14.56 2.49 9.54
N TYR A 138 -15.34 1.72 10.29
CA TYR A 138 -14.89 0.56 11.04
C TYR A 138 -15.62 -0.69 10.55
N VAL A 139 -14.88 -1.77 10.34
CA VAL A 139 -15.44 -3.09 10.05
C VAL A 139 -14.85 -4.08 11.05
N THR A 140 -15.63 -4.52 12.04
CA THR A 140 -15.20 -5.56 12.99
C THR A 140 -15.72 -6.91 12.53
N PHE A 141 -14.98 -7.99 12.82
CA PHE A 141 -15.38 -9.33 12.39
C PHE A 141 -14.63 -10.43 13.17
N THR A 142 -15.17 -11.63 13.11
CA THR A 142 -14.53 -12.89 13.51
C THR A 142 -14.20 -13.69 12.25
N PRO A 143 -12.93 -14.06 12.02
CA PRO A 143 -12.49 -14.59 10.74
C PRO A 143 -13.02 -16.01 10.52
N SER A 144 -13.29 -16.35 9.25
CA SER A 144 -13.32 -17.73 8.81
C SER A 144 -11.91 -18.32 8.75
N ALA A 145 -11.78 -19.64 8.58
CA ALA A 145 -10.46 -20.28 8.46
C ALA A 145 -9.60 -19.70 7.32
N LYS A 146 -10.22 -19.37 6.18
CA LYS A 146 -9.55 -18.72 5.04
C LYS A 146 -9.06 -17.32 5.40
N MET A 147 -9.91 -16.52 6.05
CA MET A 147 -9.52 -15.17 6.47
C MET A 147 -8.47 -15.20 7.57
N GLN A 148 -8.48 -16.19 8.46
CA GLN A 148 -7.43 -16.35 9.47
C GLN A 148 -6.06 -16.63 8.81
N THR A 149 -6.04 -17.39 7.72
CA THR A 149 -4.81 -17.61 6.94
C THR A 149 -4.28 -16.30 6.36
N VAL A 150 -5.18 -15.46 5.81
CA VAL A 150 -4.82 -14.11 5.32
C VAL A 150 -4.25 -13.23 6.43
N ILE A 151 -4.86 -13.24 7.62
CA ILE A 151 -4.39 -12.48 8.78
C ILE A 151 -2.99 -12.94 9.19
N ASN A 152 -2.78 -14.26 9.31
CA ASN A 152 -1.47 -14.81 9.69
C ASN A 152 -0.38 -14.40 8.69
N GLU A 153 -0.69 -14.44 7.40
CA GLU A 153 0.23 -14.00 6.35
C GLU A 153 0.54 -12.50 6.46
N ALA A 154 -0.47 -11.68 6.71
CA ALA A 154 -0.29 -10.25 6.89
C ALA A 154 0.59 -9.92 8.11
N GLU A 155 0.36 -10.58 9.24
CA GLU A 155 1.18 -10.38 10.45
C GLU A 155 2.62 -10.88 10.24
N ARG A 156 2.82 -11.99 9.53
CA ARG A 156 4.14 -12.47 9.13
C ARG A 156 4.88 -11.44 8.27
N LEU A 157 4.18 -10.85 7.29
CA LEU A 157 4.75 -9.81 6.44
C LEU A 157 5.05 -8.53 7.22
N ARG A 158 4.20 -8.14 8.18
CA ARG A 158 4.48 -7.01 9.08
C ARG A 158 5.71 -7.24 9.94
N GLU A 159 5.85 -8.43 10.51
CA GLU A 159 7.03 -8.82 11.29
C GLU A 159 8.29 -8.85 10.42
N TYR A 160 8.18 -9.34 9.18
CA TYR A 160 9.27 -9.29 8.23
C TYR A 160 9.68 -7.85 7.93
N ILE A 161 8.72 -6.98 7.60
CA ILE A 161 8.95 -5.56 7.30
C ILE A 161 9.55 -4.82 8.50
N SER A 162 9.10 -5.11 9.73
CA SER A 162 9.61 -4.45 10.94
C SER A 162 11.06 -4.80 11.28
N LYS A 163 11.55 -5.94 10.78
CA LYS A 163 12.94 -6.38 10.92
C LYS A 163 13.85 -5.86 9.82
N ILE A 164 13.31 -5.15 8.82
CA ILE A 164 14.12 -4.48 7.80
C ILE A 164 14.93 -3.38 8.49
N ASP A 165 16.25 -3.48 8.37
CA ASP A 165 17.22 -2.54 8.88
C ASP A 165 17.14 -1.26 8.06
N THR A 166 16.61 -0.24 8.69
CA THR A 166 16.54 1.10 8.15
C THR A 166 17.62 1.98 8.76
N ARG A 167 18.68 1.45 9.40
CA ARG A 167 19.73 2.27 10.03
C ARG A 167 20.44 3.19 9.05
N ASP A 168 20.57 2.75 7.80
CA ASP A 168 21.14 3.51 6.69
C ASP A 168 20.10 4.43 6.02
N VAL A 169 18.89 4.53 6.57
CA VAL A 169 17.76 5.29 6.05
C VAL A 169 17.26 6.25 7.15
N GLU A 170 17.53 7.54 6.99
CA GLU A 170 17.05 8.59 7.88
C GLU A 170 15.81 9.26 7.29
N PHE A 171 14.69 9.26 7.99
CA PHE A 171 13.50 9.97 7.53
C PHE A 171 13.60 11.47 7.86
N THR A 172 13.10 12.33 6.97
CA THR A 172 12.96 13.75 7.28
C THR A 172 12.03 13.94 8.49
N ALA A 173 12.20 15.04 9.22
CA ALA A 173 11.42 15.31 10.44
C ALA A 173 9.89 15.31 10.22
N ASP A 174 9.43 15.55 8.99
CA ASP A 174 8.02 15.49 8.59
C ASP A 174 7.56 14.09 8.11
N GLY A 175 8.46 13.11 8.10
CA GLY A 175 8.21 11.72 7.70
C GLY A 175 7.94 11.53 6.21
N LYS A 176 8.06 12.57 5.38
CA LYS A 176 7.68 12.52 3.96
C LYS A 176 8.79 12.00 3.04
N LYS A 177 10.04 12.00 3.51
CA LYS A 177 11.19 11.54 2.74
C LYS A 177 12.08 10.64 3.59
N PHE A 178 12.93 9.91 2.89
CA PHE A 178 14.09 9.28 3.48
C PHE A 178 15.38 9.77 2.83
N ILE A 179 16.46 9.71 3.59
CA ILE A 179 17.82 10.07 3.26
C ILE A 179 18.63 8.79 3.46
N LEU A 180 19.29 8.29 2.42
CA LEU A 180 20.24 7.21 2.58
C LEU A 180 21.51 7.78 3.21
N LYS A 181 21.88 7.32 4.41
CA LYS A 181 23.04 7.82 5.18
C LYS A 181 24.36 7.56 4.46
N GLU A 182 24.46 6.43 3.77
CA GLU A 182 25.58 6.11 2.89
C GLU A 182 25.04 5.60 1.56
N PHE A 183 25.16 6.41 0.51
CA PHE A 183 25.35 5.81 -0.81
C PHE A 183 26.77 5.25 -0.80
N PRO A 184 27.00 3.93 -0.94
CA PRO A 184 28.29 3.52 -1.47
C PRO A 184 28.38 4.23 -2.82
N LYS A 185 29.28 5.23 -2.92
CA LYS A 185 29.64 5.80 -4.22
C LYS A 185 30.10 4.61 -5.04
N LEU A 186 29.26 4.15 -5.96
CA LEU A 186 29.75 3.40 -7.11
C LEU A 186 30.82 4.30 -7.71
N ASP A 187 32.02 3.76 -7.90
CA ASP A 187 33.00 4.50 -8.68
C ASP A 187 32.41 4.80 -10.07
N ASP A 188 32.91 5.85 -10.70
CA ASP A 188 32.38 6.32 -11.98
C ASP A 188 32.47 5.24 -13.06
N GLU A 189 33.32 4.23 -12.89
CA GLU A 189 33.51 3.12 -13.82
C GLU A 189 32.34 2.13 -13.72
N GLU A 190 31.96 1.72 -12.51
CA GLU A 190 30.84 0.81 -12.26
C GLU A 190 29.49 1.48 -12.56
N LEU A 191 29.36 2.80 -12.29
CA LEU A 191 28.20 3.58 -12.68
C LEU A 191 28.04 3.65 -14.21
N ASN A 192 29.13 3.96 -14.92
CA ASN A 192 29.12 3.99 -16.39
C ASN A 192 28.81 2.62 -16.97
N LYS A 193 29.43 1.55 -16.46
CA LYS A 193 29.20 0.18 -16.93
C LYS A 193 27.72 -0.23 -16.83
N ARG A 194 27.05 0.16 -15.75
CA ARG A 194 25.60 -0.05 -15.56
C ARG A 194 24.77 0.82 -16.51
N MET A 195 25.17 2.08 -16.72
CA MET A 195 24.51 2.98 -17.70
C MET A 195 24.62 2.48 -19.14
N TRP A 196 25.80 2.03 -19.58
CA TRP A 196 26.02 1.47 -20.92
C TRP A 196 25.22 0.19 -21.14
N LYS A 197 25.18 -0.69 -20.13
CA LYS A 197 24.35 -1.90 -20.14
C LYS A 197 22.86 -1.59 -20.26
N MET A 198 22.35 -0.54 -19.59
CA MET A 198 20.96 -0.09 -19.72
C MET A 198 20.64 0.53 -21.09
N LEU A 199 21.64 1.12 -21.75
CA LEU A 199 21.53 1.70 -23.09
C LEU A 199 21.73 0.68 -24.22
N GLY A 200 21.93 -0.60 -23.89
CA GLY A 200 22.11 -1.68 -24.86
C GLY A 200 23.40 -1.58 -25.67
N LYS A 201 24.46 -1.02 -25.08
CA LYS A 201 25.80 -0.87 -25.69
C LYS A 201 26.86 -1.56 -24.85
#